data_AF-A0A830EE36-F1
#
_entry.id   AF-A0A830EE36-F1
#
_cell.length_a   1.000
_cell.length_b   1.000
_cell.length_c   1.000
_cell.angle_alpha   90.00
_cell.angle_beta   90.00
_cell.angle_gamma   90.00
#
_symmetry.space_group_name_H-M   'P 1'
#
loop_
_entity.id
_entity.type
_entity.pdbx_description
1 polymer ?
#
loop_
_entity_poly.entity_id
_entity_poly.type
_entity_poly.pdbx_seq_one_letter_code
_entity_poly.pdbx_strand_id
1 'polypeptide(L)'
;MSWTPSRFVDAVRAEGDRHVAGNMTTRLRVLDDGAWLSVDDTRRVSVSELWRLDAPGFCECDIADLVVENFLNVGVDGRTVTARVYGQCIVCGTKSTVEWVPVGRILNGEFAAVDRDGVLSVRPNAPDEPAAGEPETTSG
;
A
#
# COMPACT_ATOMS: atom_id res chain seq x y z
N MET A 1 -50.33 -34.09 10.55
CA MET A 1 -49.96 -32.88 9.77
C MET A 1 -48.76 -33.23 8.91
N SER A 2 -48.90 -33.25 7.59
CA SER A 2 -47.82 -33.59 6.65
C SER A 2 -47.22 -32.30 6.08
N TRP A 3 -45.93 -32.08 6.27
CA TRP A 3 -45.21 -30.92 5.72
C TRP A 3 -44.76 -31.26 4.30
N THR A 4 -45.46 -30.72 3.31
CA THR A 4 -45.02 -30.79 1.91
C THR A 4 -44.01 -29.66 1.67
N PRO A 5 -42.73 -29.94 1.38
CA PRO A 5 -41.81 -28.89 0.97
C PRO A 5 -42.27 -28.26 -0.35
N SER A 6 -42.15 -26.94 -0.44
CA SER A 6 -42.59 -26.15 -1.59
C SER A 6 -41.71 -26.43 -2.82
N ARG A 7 -42.33 -26.61 -3.99
CA ARG A 7 -41.67 -26.90 -5.29
C ARG A 7 -40.60 -25.89 -5.70
N PHE A 8 -40.54 -24.72 -5.05
CA PHE A 8 -39.48 -23.74 -5.25
C PHE A 8 -38.09 -24.22 -4.75
N VAL A 9 -38.03 -25.07 -3.72
CA VAL A 9 -36.74 -25.53 -3.15
C VAL A 9 -36.05 -26.57 -4.03
N ASP A 10 -36.82 -27.36 -4.78
CA ASP A 10 -36.27 -28.38 -5.69
C ASP A 10 -35.71 -27.78 -6.99
N ALA A 11 -36.30 -26.69 -7.48
CA ALA A 11 -35.80 -26.00 -8.68
C ALA A 11 -34.42 -25.35 -8.44
N VAL A 12 -34.20 -24.73 -7.27
CA VAL A 12 -32.92 -24.09 -6.93
C VAL A 12 -31.78 -25.12 -6.79
N ARG A 13 -32.07 -26.37 -6.41
CA ARG A 13 -31.08 -27.46 -6.39
C ARG A 13 -30.79 -28.03 -7.78
N ALA A 14 -31.78 -28.08 -8.67
CA ALA A 14 -31.62 -28.62 -10.01
C ALA A 14 -30.88 -27.67 -10.97
N GLU A 15 -30.90 -26.35 -10.72
CA GLU A 15 -30.16 -25.37 -11.54
C GLU A 15 -28.65 -25.34 -11.24
N GLY A 16 -28.22 -25.94 -10.12
CA GLY A 16 -26.81 -25.98 -9.69
C GLY A 16 -25.98 -27.10 -10.34
N ASP A 17 -26.60 -27.97 -11.13
CA ASP A 17 -25.98 -29.20 -11.63
C ASP A 17 -26.05 -29.31 -13.17
N ARG A 18 -25.67 -28.22 -13.86
CA ARG A 18 -25.35 -28.24 -15.29
C ARG A 18 -23.83 -28.10 -15.47
N HIS A 19 -23.18 -29.26 -15.54
CA HIS A 19 -21.89 -29.55 -16.19
C HIS A 19 -20.93 -28.36 -16.46
N VAL A 20 -20.11 -28.03 -15.47
CA VAL A 20 -18.75 -27.54 -15.74
C VAL A 20 -17.85 -28.76 -15.87
N ALA A 21 -17.36 -29.02 -17.08
CA ALA A 21 -16.38 -30.06 -17.33
C ALA A 21 -15.10 -29.78 -16.51
N GLY A 22 -14.76 -30.70 -15.60
CA GLY A 22 -13.53 -30.68 -14.81
C GLY A 22 -13.53 -29.67 -13.64
N ASN A 23 -13.61 -30.16 -12.41
CA ASN A 23 -13.41 -29.36 -11.20
C ASN A 23 -12.01 -28.69 -11.19
N MET A 24 -11.91 -27.45 -11.65
CA MET A 24 -10.86 -26.54 -11.23
C MET A 24 -11.47 -25.47 -10.33
N THR A 25 -11.51 -25.74 -9.03
CA THR A 25 -11.79 -24.71 -8.04
C THR A 25 -10.52 -23.89 -7.84
N THR A 26 -10.43 -22.73 -8.50
CA THR A 26 -9.33 -21.79 -8.24
C THR A 26 -9.56 -21.12 -6.90
N ARG A 27 -8.75 -21.47 -5.89
CA ARG A 27 -8.74 -20.78 -4.60
C ARG A 27 -7.98 -19.46 -4.73
N LEU A 28 -8.71 -18.37 -4.84
CA LEU A 28 -8.18 -17.02 -4.69
C LEU A 28 -8.02 -16.72 -3.20
N ARG A 29 -6.86 -16.21 -2.81
CA ARG A 29 -6.57 -15.68 -1.47
C ARG A 29 -5.60 -14.51 -1.63
N VAL A 30 -5.86 -13.41 -0.92
CA VAL A 30 -4.87 -12.35 -0.73
C VAL A 30 -3.89 -12.86 0.33
N LEU A 31 -2.61 -12.93 -0.02
CA LEU A 31 -1.55 -13.48 0.84
C LEU A 31 -0.61 -12.41 1.39
N ASP A 32 -0.75 -11.17 0.95
CA ASP A 32 0.19 -10.12 1.26
C ASP A 32 -0.50 -9.06 2.10
N ASP A 33 -0.11 -8.97 3.37
CA ASP A 33 -0.14 -7.69 4.08
C ASP A 33 1.03 -6.89 3.49
N GLY A 34 0.92 -6.41 2.25
CA GLY A 34 2.03 -5.79 1.51
C GLY A 34 2.79 -4.76 2.35
N ALA A 35 4.08 -4.55 2.07
CA ALA A 35 5.00 -3.81 2.94
C ALA A 35 4.38 -2.56 3.64
N TRP A 36 4.70 -2.38 4.92
CA TRP A 36 4.20 -1.27 5.73
C TRP A 36 5.36 -0.44 6.28
N LEU A 37 5.17 0.88 6.34
CA LEU A 37 5.97 1.70 7.24
C LEU A 37 5.53 1.41 8.68
N SER A 38 6.46 0.87 9.47
CA SER A 38 6.31 0.72 10.92
C SER A 38 6.75 2.00 11.63
N VAL A 39 5.94 2.47 12.56
CA VAL A 39 6.31 3.54 13.51
C VAL A 39 5.93 3.06 14.89
N ASP A 40 6.90 3.01 15.81
CA ASP A 40 6.73 2.49 17.16
C ASP A 40 6.04 1.12 17.16
N ASP A 41 6.55 0.21 16.33
CA ASP A 41 6.03 -1.16 16.11
C ASP A 41 4.57 -1.23 15.62
N THR A 42 4.03 -0.12 15.15
CA THR A 42 2.67 -0.01 14.61
C THR A 42 2.69 0.21 13.10
N ARG A 43 1.91 -0.58 12.36
CA ARG A 43 1.72 -0.41 10.90
C ARG A 43 0.98 0.90 10.61
N ARG A 44 1.62 1.84 9.89
CA ARG A 44 1.03 3.16 9.59
C ARG A 44 0.72 3.40 8.12
N VAL A 45 1.63 3.07 7.20
CA VAL A 45 1.50 3.38 5.76
C VAL A 45 1.68 2.09 4.96
N SER A 46 0.75 1.76 4.06
CA SER A 46 0.79 0.56 3.22
C SER A 46 1.30 0.86 1.81
N VAL A 47 1.94 -0.13 1.16
CA VAL A 47 2.21 -0.08 -0.29
C VAL A 47 0.96 -0.28 -1.15
N SER A 48 -0.17 -0.76 -0.63
CA SER A 48 -1.35 -1.07 -1.45
C SER A 48 -2.27 0.13 -1.77
N GLU A 49 -1.69 1.32 -1.89
CA GLU A 49 -2.44 2.56 -2.06
C GLU A 49 -2.12 3.25 -3.39
N LEU A 50 -3.09 4.05 -3.84
CA LEU A 50 -2.93 4.95 -4.97
C LEU A 50 -2.48 6.31 -4.44
N TRP A 51 -1.30 6.78 -4.85
CA TRP A 51 -0.78 8.09 -4.50
C TRP A 51 -0.77 9.00 -5.71
N ARG A 52 -1.22 10.24 -5.54
CA ARG A 52 -1.21 11.24 -6.61
C ARG A 52 0.03 12.11 -6.43
N LEU A 53 0.95 12.06 -7.38
CA LEU A 53 2.27 12.68 -7.23
C LEU A 53 2.47 13.81 -8.23
N ASP A 54 2.90 14.96 -7.74
CA ASP A 54 3.59 15.98 -8.54
C ASP A 54 5.08 15.59 -8.59
N ALA A 55 5.44 14.87 -9.66
CA ALA A 55 6.73 14.19 -9.80
C ALA A 55 7.22 14.22 -11.26
N PRO A 56 7.61 15.39 -11.80
CA PRO A 56 8.00 15.53 -13.20
C PRO A 56 9.24 14.70 -13.59
N GLY A 57 10.03 14.24 -12.61
CA GLY A 57 11.16 13.33 -12.84
C GLY A 57 10.79 11.85 -12.94
N PHE A 58 9.55 11.46 -12.64
CA PHE A 58 9.10 10.07 -12.65
C PHE A 58 8.51 9.64 -13.99
N CYS A 59 7.61 10.46 -14.56
CA CYS A 59 7.01 10.23 -15.88
C CYS A 59 6.50 11.54 -16.49
N GLU A 60 6.03 11.48 -17.74
CA GLU A 60 5.52 12.62 -18.51
C GLU A 60 4.10 13.08 -18.09
N CYS A 61 3.50 12.50 -17.05
CA CYS A 61 2.18 12.92 -16.58
C CYS A 61 2.28 14.19 -15.72
N ASP A 62 1.36 15.14 -15.91
CA ASP A 62 1.27 16.34 -15.04
C ASP A 62 1.14 15.97 -13.56
N ILE A 63 0.26 14.99 -13.27
CA ILE A 63 0.15 14.32 -11.97
C ILE A 63 0.18 12.82 -12.22
N ALA A 64 1.10 12.13 -11.56
CA ALA A 64 1.20 10.68 -11.65
C ALA A 64 0.28 10.02 -10.62
N ASP A 65 -0.72 9.26 -11.08
CA ASP A 65 -1.45 8.34 -10.21
C ASP A 65 -0.63 7.05 -10.05
N LEU A 66 0.16 6.97 -8.98
CA LEU A 66 1.12 5.90 -8.68
C LEU A 66 0.47 4.83 -7.80
N VAL A 67 0.43 3.59 -8.27
CA VAL A 67 0.28 2.42 -7.39
C VAL A 67 1.64 2.08 -6.83
N VAL A 68 1.79 2.18 -5.52
CA VAL A 68 3.02 1.76 -4.84
C VAL A 68 3.08 0.24 -4.85
N GLU A 69 4.26 -0.32 -5.13
CA GLU A 69 4.46 -1.76 -5.17
C GLU A 69 5.47 -2.20 -4.09
N ASN A 70 6.40 -1.32 -3.71
CA ASN A 70 7.39 -1.61 -2.68
C ASN A 70 7.97 -0.35 -2.01
N PHE A 71 8.34 -0.45 -0.73
CA PHE A 71 9.19 0.51 -0.04
C PHE A 71 10.66 0.12 -0.24
N LEU A 72 11.50 1.07 -0.66
CA LEU A 72 12.94 0.87 -0.87
C LEU A 72 13.76 1.44 0.29
N ASN A 73 13.35 2.58 0.83
CA ASN A 73 14.00 3.23 1.96
C ASN A 73 13.03 4.19 2.66
N VAL A 74 13.32 4.55 3.91
CA VAL A 74 12.63 5.58 4.68
C VAL A 74 13.66 6.50 5.36
N GLY A 75 13.34 7.78 5.47
CA GLY A 75 14.13 8.71 6.27
C GLY A 75 13.31 9.89 6.76
N VAL A 76 13.94 10.73 7.58
CA VAL A 76 13.32 11.88 8.21
C VAL A 76 14.09 13.14 7.84
N ASP A 77 13.40 14.09 7.19
CA ASP A 77 13.91 15.43 6.88
C ASP A 77 13.24 16.44 7.82
N GLY A 78 13.95 16.82 8.88
CA GLY A 78 13.44 17.63 9.98
C GLY A 78 12.27 16.94 10.70
N ARG A 79 11.04 17.35 10.36
CA ARG A 79 9.80 16.74 10.88
C ARG A 79 9.04 15.93 9.84
N THR A 80 9.53 15.86 8.60
CA THR A 80 8.83 15.18 7.51
C THR A 80 9.39 13.78 7.37
N VAL A 81 8.54 12.77 7.43
CA VAL A 81 8.91 11.40 7.11
C VAL A 81 8.73 11.21 5.61
N THR A 82 9.78 10.75 4.94
CA THR A 82 9.79 10.50 3.50
C THR A 82 10.18 9.07 3.19
N ALA A 83 9.63 8.51 2.12
CA ALA A 83 9.94 7.17 1.66
C ALA A 83 10.39 7.19 0.19
N ARG A 84 11.37 6.36 -0.13
CA ARG A 84 11.73 6.02 -1.49
C ARG A 84 10.94 4.77 -1.88
N VAL A 85 10.25 4.81 -3.01
CA VAL A 85 9.29 3.75 -3.38
C VAL A 85 9.52 3.27 -4.80
N TYR A 86 9.13 2.03 -5.07
CA TYR A 86 8.96 1.52 -6.42
C TYR A 86 7.48 1.35 -6.70
N GLY A 87 7.05 1.70 -7.91
CA GLY A 87 5.65 1.57 -8.29
C GLY A 87 5.39 1.79 -9.77
N GLN A 88 4.10 1.81 -10.11
CA GLN A 88 3.61 1.98 -11.47
C GLN A 88 2.63 3.16 -11.55
N CYS A 89 2.84 4.07 -12.51
CA CYS A 89 1.81 5.02 -12.90
C CYS A 89 0.69 4.29 -13.64
N ILE A 90 -0.55 4.36 -13.15
CA ILE A 90 -1.69 3.70 -13.81
C ILE A 90 -2.21 4.47 -15.03
N VAL A 91 -1.81 5.75 -15.18
CA VAL A 91 -2.21 6.58 -16.33
C VAL A 91 -1.38 6.22 -17.56
N CYS A 92 -0.04 6.29 -17.46
CA CYS A 92 0.85 6.06 -18.60
C CYS A 92 1.55 4.70 -18.60
N GLY A 93 1.47 3.93 -17.51
CA GLY A 93 2.09 2.61 -17.39
C GLY A 93 3.57 2.61 -16.97
N THR A 94 4.19 3.78 -16.79
CA THR A 94 5.60 3.88 -16.36
C THR A 94 5.83 3.17 -15.04
N LYS A 95 6.84 2.29 -14.98
CA LYS A 95 7.32 1.61 -13.77
C LYS A 95 8.72 2.08 -13.45
N SER A 96 8.92 2.65 -12.27
CA SER A 96 10.24 3.11 -11.85
C SER A 96 10.27 3.35 -10.34
N THR A 97 11.46 3.67 -9.84
CA THR A 97 11.63 4.24 -8.51
C THR A 97 11.21 5.71 -8.52
N VAL A 98 10.44 6.09 -7.50
CA VAL A 98 10.21 7.48 -7.12
C VAL A 98 11.06 7.75 -5.88
N GLU A 99 11.75 8.89 -5.90
CA GLU A 99 12.57 9.35 -4.78
C GLU A 99 11.70 9.77 -3.59
N TRP A 100 12.12 10.74 -2.77
CA TRP A 100 11.62 10.95 -1.42
C TRP A 100 10.19 11.51 -1.38
N VAL A 101 9.21 10.61 -1.38
CA VAL A 101 7.78 10.91 -1.26
C VAL A 101 7.42 11.17 0.20
N PRO A 102 6.77 12.29 0.56
CA PRO A 102 6.32 12.52 1.93
C PRO A 102 5.21 11.54 2.31
N VAL A 103 5.37 10.84 3.44
CA VAL A 103 4.41 9.84 3.94
C VAL A 103 3.87 10.18 5.33
N GLY A 104 4.51 11.11 6.04
CA GLY A 104 4.04 11.55 7.34
C GLY A 104 4.82 12.72 7.90
N ARG A 105 4.45 13.11 9.13
CA ARG A 105 5.13 14.12 9.93
C ARG A 105 5.28 13.64 11.36
N ILE A 106 6.38 14.05 12.01
CA ILE A 106 6.56 13.91 13.46
C ILE A 106 6.12 15.22 14.11
N LEU A 107 5.06 15.15 14.92
CA LEU A 107 4.48 16.27 15.64
C LEU A 107 4.46 15.91 17.12
N ASN A 108 5.19 16.66 17.95
CA ASN A 108 5.28 16.42 19.40
C ASN A 108 5.69 14.98 19.77
N GLY A 109 6.57 14.36 18.97
CA GLY A 109 7.01 12.97 19.17
C GLY A 109 6.08 11.91 18.58
N GLU A 110 4.93 12.30 18.02
CA GLU A 110 3.97 11.37 17.43
C GLU A 110 3.95 11.45 15.90
N PHE A 111 3.77 10.30 15.25
CA PHE A 111 3.57 10.24 13.81
C PHE A 111 2.14 10.59 13.41
N ALA A 112 2.03 11.60 12.55
CA ALA A 112 0.83 11.96 11.82
C ALA A 112 1.01 11.64 10.33
N ALA A 113 0.15 10.80 9.76
CA ALA A 113 0.15 10.54 8.33
C ALA A 113 -0.17 11.83 7.55
N VAL A 114 0.46 12.02 6.39
CA VAL A 114 0.00 13.05 5.46
C VAL A 114 -1.31 12.62 4.81
N ASP A 115 -2.10 13.59 4.36
CA ASP A 115 -3.26 13.30 3.52
C ASP A 115 -2.78 12.77 2.16
N ARG A 116 -3.02 11.49 1.91
CA ARG A 116 -2.59 10.78 0.68
C ARG A 116 -3.69 10.75 -0.38
N ASP A 117 -4.89 11.21 -0.06
CA ASP A 117 -5.95 11.44 -1.06
C ASP A 117 -5.67 12.74 -1.85
N GLY A 118 -4.81 13.61 -1.30
CA GLY A 118 -4.28 14.81 -1.95
C GLY A 118 -3.10 14.55 -2.89
N VAL A 119 -2.58 15.63 -3.49
CA VAL A 119 -1.38 15.61 -4.33
C VAL A 119 -0.13 15.75 -3.45
N LEU A 120 0.80 14.82 -3.58
CA LEU A 120 2.08 14.80 -2.87
C LEU A 120 3.19 15.32 -3.77
N SER A 121 3.92 16.34 -3.32
CA SER A 121 5.13 16.82 -4.01
C SER A 121 6.35 16.02 -3.57
N VAL A 122 7.04 15.39 -4.53
CA VAL A 122 8.23 14.58 -4.26
C VAL A 122 9.43 15.48 -3.94
N ARG A 123 10.27 15.06 -2.97
CA ARG A 123 11.50 15.78 -2.64
C ARG A 123 12.69 15.23 -3.45
N PRO A 124 13.52 16.09 -4.05
CA PRO A 124 14.62 15.64 -4.91
C PRO A 124 15.84 15.15 -4.12
N ASN A 125 16.00 15.56 -2.85
CA ASN A 125 17.18 15.26 -2.05
C ASN A 125 16.86 14.23 -0.97
N ALA A 126 17.86 13.42 -0.62
CA ALA A 126 17.77 12.51 0.51
C ALA A 126 17.50 13.26 1.82
N PRO A 127 16.64 12.70 2.69
CA PRO A 127 16.57 13.14 4.07
C PRO A 127 17.93 12.96 4.72
N ASP A 128 18.21 13.76 5.75
CA ASP A 128 19.39 13.56 6.58
C ASP A 128 19.40 12.11 7.08
N GLU A 129 20.58 11.48 7.01
CA GLU A 129 20.76 10.11 7.47
C GLU A 129 20.33 10.05 8.95
N PRO A 130 19.37 9.20 9.34
CA PRO A 130 18.97 9.13 10.74
C PRO A 130 20.22 8.75 11.52
N ALA A 131 20.57 9.53 12.55
CA ALA A 131 21.64 9.17 13.46
C ALA A 131 21.33 7.74 13.93
N ALA A 132 22.15 6.78 13.50
CA ALA A 132 22.04 5.43 13.99
C ALA A 132 22.15 5.53 15.51
N GLY A 133 21.06 5.27 16.23
CA GLY A 133 21.13 5.16 17.67
C GLY A 133 22.11 4.02 17.95
N GLU A 134 23.31 4.36 18.40
CA GLU A 134 24.20 3.37 19.00
C GLU A 134 23.40 2.68 20.11
N PRO A 135 23.30 1.34 20.12
CA PRO A 135 22.74 0.67 21.28
C PRO A 135 23.63 1.01 22.47
N GLU A 136 23.11 1.79 23.42
CA GLU A 136 23.75 1.99 24.71
C GLU A 136 23.88 0.63 25.40
N THR A 137 25.03 -0.02 25.21
CA THR A 137 25.49 -1.10 26.08
C THR A 137 25.80 -0.49 27.44
N THR A 138 24.79 -0.32 28.29
CA THR A 138 25.01 -0.15 29.72
C THR A 138 25.35 -1.52 30.30
N SER A 139 26.64 -1.78 30.40
CA SER A 139 27.21 -2.81 31.25
C SER A 139 27.86 -2.08 32.43
N GLY A 140 27.24 -2.18 33.61
CA GLY A 140 27.74 -1.57 34.85
C GLY A 140 26.78 -1.79 36.01
#